data_AF-A0A3B9YRK6-F1
#
_entry.id   AF-A0A3B9YRK6-F1
#
_cell.length_a   1.000
_cell.length_b   1.000
_cell.length_c   1.000
_cell.angle_alpha   90.00
_cell.angle_beta   90.00
_cell.angle_gamma   90.00
#
_symmetry.space_group_name_H-M   'P 1'
#
loop_
_entity.id
_entity.type
_entity.pdbx_description
1 polymer ?
#
loop_
_entity_poly.entity_id
_entity_poly.type
_entity_poly.pdbx_seq_one_letter_code
_entity_poly.pdbx_strand_id
1 'polypeptide(L)'
;LDWAKAVLGPDLAAGVTAFGSHKELLAQGRVDAVVISSPNYTHAAILDDVFATDVHVLCEKPLATTLADAQRVAAAAQKHKGLFWVAMEYRYMPPAAALISRVHEGAIGTLRMLAIREHRFPFLKKVGDWNRFARNTGGTMVEKCCH
;
A
#
# COMPACT_ATOMS: atom_id res chain seq x y z
N LEU A 1 -11.39 -0.49 18.09
CA LEU A 1 -11.77 0.34 16.92
C LEU A 1 -12.37 1.69 17.34
N ASP A 2 -12.38 2.02 18.64
CA ASP A 2 -13.16 3.14 19.16
C ASP A 2 -12.67 4.50 18.64
N TRP A 3 -11.35 4.63 18.45
CA TRP A 3 -10.76 5.81 17.81
C TRP A 3 -11.28 6.03 16.38
N ALA A 4 -11.40 4.96 15.58
CA ALA A 4 -11.85 5.04 14.19
C ALA A 4 -13.35 5.39 14.14
N LYS A 5 -14.15 4.77 15.03
CA LYS A 5 -15.58 5.11 15.18
C LYS A 5 -15.78 6.57 15.62
N ALA A 6 -14.92 7.08 16.50
CA ALA A 6 -14.95 8.47 16.93
C ALA A 6 -14.63 9.44 15.78
N VAL A 7 -13.66 9.11 14.92
CA VAL A 7 -13.31 9.92 13.73
C VAL A 7 -14.45 9.92 12.70
N LEU A 8 -15.14 8.79 12.51
CA LEU A 8 -16.27 8.69 11.59
C LEU A 8 -17.53 9.40 12.10
N GLY A 9 -17.68 9.58 13.41
CA GLY A 9 -18.92 10.03 14.03
C GLY A 9 -19.98 8.91 14.15
N PRO A 10 -20.98 9.09 15.02
CA PRO A 10 -21.90 8.02 15.42
C PRO A 10 -22.74 7.49 14.24
N ASP A 11 -23.20 8.37 13.35
CA ASP A 11 -24.11 8.01 12.25
C ASP A 11 -23.41 7.14 11.21
N LEU A 12 -22.19 7.51 10.79
CA LEU A 12 -21.40 6.70 9.85
C LEU A 12 -20.88 5.42 10.52
N ALA A 13 -20.46 5.49 11.79
CA ALA A 13 -19.95 4.34 12.51
C ALA A 13 -21.00 3.23 12.69
N ALA A 14 -22.30 3.58 12.78
CA ALA A 14 -23.38 2.61 12.89
C ALA A 14 -23.53 1.72 11.65
N GLY A 15 -23.14 2.22 10.47
CA GLY A 15 -23.14 1.47 9.22
C GLY A 15 -21.92 0.57 9.01
N VAL A 16 -20.90 0.63 9.89
CA VAL A 16 -19.65 -0.12 9.72
C VAL A 16 -19.72 -1.45 10.45
N THR A 17 -19.65 -2.54 9.68
CA THR A 17 -19.51 -3.89 10.24
C THR A 17 -18.03 -4.19 10.53
N ALA A 18 -17.74 -4.65 11.74
CA ALA A 18 -16.39 -5.06 12.15
C ALA A 18 -16.28 -6.59 12.14
N PHE A 19 -15.10 -7.08 11.76
CA PHE A 19 -14.76 -8.51 11.73
C PHE A 19 -13.54 -8.76 12.61
N GLY A 20 -13.41 -9.98 13.15
CA GLY A 20 -12.26 -10.38 13.97
C GLY A 20 -10.99 -10.59 13.15
N SER A 21 -11.13 -10.86 11.84
CA SER A 21 -10.01 -11.07 10.92
C SER A 21 -10.37 -10.70 9.48
N HIS A 22 -9.37 -10.52 8.62
CA HIS A 22 -9.58 -10.33 7.18
C HIS A 22 -10.21 -11.58 6.54
N LYS A 23 -9.91 -12.78 7.04
CA LYS A 23 -10.50 -14.04 6.57
C LYS A 23 -12.01 -14.07 6.80
N GLU A 24 -12.47 -13.65 7.98
CA GLU A 24 -13.90 -13.52 8.27
C GLU A 24 -14.58 -12.51 7.34
N LEU A 25 -13.94 -11.37 7.07
CA LEU A 25 -14.45 -10.37 6.14
C LEU A 25 -14.58 -10.94 4.72
N LEU A 26 -13.55 -11.64 4.22
CA LEU A 26 -13.57 -12.26 2.89
C LEU A 26 -14.64 -13.35 2.79
N ALA A 27 -14.82 -14.15 3.84
CA ALA A 27 -15.81 -15.23 3.88
C ALA A 27 -17.26 -14.74 3.80
N GLN A 28 -17.54 -13.46 4.10
CA GLN A 28 -18.88 -12.91 3.92
C GLN A 28 -19.28 -12.79 2.44
N GLY A 29 -18.31 -12.61 1.53
CA GLY A 29 -18.58 -12.37 0.11
C GLY A 29 -19.39 -11.09 -0.15
N ARG A 30 -19.27 -10.09 0.73
CA ARG A 30 -20.08 -8.84 0.71
C ARG A 30 -19.36 -7.61 0.18
N VAL A 31 -18.08 -7.74 -0.20
CA VAL A 31 -17.24 -6.61 -0.61
C VAL A 31 -16.78 -6.80 -2.06
N ASP A 32 -16.86 -5.73 -2.84
CA ASP A 32 -16.31 -5.71 -4.20
C ASP A 32 -14.79 -5.48 -4.20
N ALA A 33 -14.30 -4.77 -3.18
CA ALA A 33 -12.90 -4.42 -3.03
C ALA A 33 -12.43 -4.37 -1.57
N VAL A 34 -11.12 -4.53 -1.36
CA VAL A 34 -10.45 -4.34 -0.07
C VAL A 34 -9.29 -3.36 -0.18
N VAL A 35 -9.11 -2.59 0.90
CA VAL A 35 -7.91 -1.76 1.11
C VAL A 35 -7.07 -2.42 2.20
N ILE A 36 -5.85 -2.82 1.86
CA ILE A 36 -4.91 -3.40 2.83
C ILE A 36 -4.00 -2.29 3.34
N SER A 37 -4.24 -1.83 4.57
CA SER A 37 -3.47 -0.77 5.26
C SER A 37 -2.86 -1.25 6.58
N SER A 38 -2.58 -2.55 6.66
CA SER A 38 -1.95 -3.22 7.81
C SER A 38 -0.44 -2.93 7.90
N PRO A 39 0.27 -3.35 8.95
CA PRO A 39 1.73 -3.28 8.97
C PRO A 39 2.39 -3.99 7.76
N ASN A 40 3.45 -3.42 7.18
CA ASN A 40 3.96 -3.89 5.87
C ASN A 40 4.28 -5.39 5.79
N TYR A 41 4.83 -5.96 6.87
CA TYR A 41 5.20 -7.37 6.91
C TYR A 41 4.01 -8.33 6.85
N THR A 42 2.78 -7.83 7.01
CA THR A 42 1.57 -8.65 6.90
C THR A 42 0.96 -8.62 5.51
N HIS A 43 1.37 -7.69 4.63
CA HIS A 43 0.78 -7.50 3.30
C HIS A 43 0.78 -8.78 2.47
N ALA A 44 1.93 -9.45 2.37
CA ALA A 44 2.07 -10.62 1.50
C ALA A 44 1.13 -11.76 1.91
N ALA A 45 1.02 -12.05 3.21
CA ALA A 45 0.14 -13.10 3.72
C ALA A 45 -1.35 -12.76 3.54
N ILE A 46 -1.73 -11.50 3.75
CA ILE A 46 -3.11 -11.05 3.51
C ILE A 46 -3.44 -11.11 2.02
N LEU A 47 -2.50 -10.72 1.15
CA LEU A 47 -2.66 -10.80 -0.30
C LEU A 47 -2.83 -12.23 -0.79
N ASP A 48 -2.14 -13.21 -0.21
CA ASP A 48 -2.37 -14.62 -0.55
C ASP A 48 -3.83 -15.05 -0.31
N ASP A 49 -4.39 -14.64 0.83
CA ASP A 49 -5.78 -14.95 1.18
C ASP A 49 -6.76 -14.20 0.25
N VAL A 50 -6.48 -12.94 -0.10
CA VAL A 50 -7.33 -12.14 -1.01
C VAL A 50 -7.26 -12.67 -2.44
N PHE A 51 -6.09 -13.07 -2.93
CA PHE A 51 -5.91 -13.59 -4.29
C PHE A 51 -6.56 -14.94 -4.52
N ALA A 52 -6.90 -15.68 -3.46
CA ALA A 52 -7.75 -16.87 -3.53
C ALA A 52 -9.23 -16.53 -3.82
N THR A 53 -9.59 -15.24 -3.83
CA THR A 53 -10.91 -14.71 -4.19
C THR A 53 -10.84 -13.92 -5.50
N ASP A 54 -11.97 -13.38 -5.96
CA ASP A 54 -12.04 -12.46 -7.11
C ASP A 54 -12.19 -10.98 -6.67
N VAL A 55 -12.08 -10.69 -5.36
CA VAL A 55 -12.23 -9.36 -4.76
C VAL A 55 -11.10 -8.43 -5.20
N HIS A 56 -11.44 -7.21 -5.64
CA HIS A 56 -10.44 -6.22 -6.03
C HIS A 56 -9.61 -5.74 -4.83
N VAL A 57 -8.36 -5.37 -5.04
CA VAL A 57 -7.46 -4.99 -3.94
C VAL A 57 -6.62 -3.76 -4.27
N LEU A 58 -6.67 -2.79 -3.36
CA LEU A 58 -5.70 -1.71 -3.23
C LEU A 58 -4.82 -2.00 -2.00
N CYS A 59 -3.56 -2.37 -2.22
CA CYS A 59 -2.62 -2.63 -1.14
C CYS A 59 -1.74 -1.41 -0.88
N GLU A 60 -1.62 -1.00 0.38
CA GLU A 60 -0.64 0.01 0.77
C GLU A 60 0.79 -0.40 0.43
N LYS A 61 1.61 0.61 0.21
CA LYS A 61 3.05 0.44 0.01
C LYS A 61 3.78 0.40 1.35
N PRO A 62 4.97 -0.22 1.42
CA PRO A 62 5.55 -1.10 0.41
C PRO A 62 4.77 -2.41 0.27
N LEU A 63 4.80 -2.96 -0.95
CA LEU A 63 4.09 -4.20 -1.27
C LEU A 63 4.52 -5.37 -0.37
N ALA A 64 5.82 -5.49 -0.11
CA ALA A 64 6.40 -6.50 0.75
C ALA A 64 7.71 -6.00 1.36
N THR A 65 8.20 -6.67 2.40
CA THR A 65 9.45 -6.33 3.10
C THR A 65 10.67 -7.10 2.55
N THR A 66 10.44 -8.15 1.76
CA THR A 66 11.48 -8.97 1.14
C THR A 66 11.25 -9.10 -0.36
N LEU A 67 12.33 -9.33 -1.11
CA LEU A 67 12.25 -9.56 -2.56
C LEU A 67 11.50 -10.87 -2.87
N ALA A 68 11.71 -11.92 -2.08
CA ALA A 68 11.06 -13.21 -2.27
C ALA A 68 9.54 -13.08 -2.15
N ASP A 69 9.05 -12.36 -1.13
CA ASP A 69 7.62 -12.10 -0.97
C ASP A 69 7.07 -11.23 -2.10
N ALA A 70 7.81 -10.19 -2.51
CA ALA A 70 7.40 -9.34 -3.63
C ALA A 70 7.23 -10.13 -4.94
N GLN A 71 8.18 -11.02 -5.25
CA GLN A 71 8.13 -11.88 -6.43
C GLN A 71 6.95 -12.87 -6.37
N ARG A 72 6.72 -13.47 -5.20
CA ARG A 72 5.61 -14.39 -4.96
C ARG A 72 4.26 -13.72 -5.14
N VAL A 73 4.09 -12.53 -4.55
CA VAL A 73 2.89 -11.70 -4.67
C VAL A 73 2.68 -11.28 -6.13
N ALA A 74 3.73 -10.85 -6.84
CA ALA A 74 3.62 -10.49 -8.25
C ALA A 74 3.18 -11.67 -9.13
N ALA A 75 3.70 -12.87 -8.88
CA ALA A 75 3.30 -14.08 -9.59
C ALA A 75 1.84 -14.50 -9.29
N ALA A 76 1.38 -14.32 -8.05
CA ALA A 76 0.00 -14.58 -7.67
C ALA A 76 -0.97 -13.55 -8.28
N ALA A 77 -0.59 -12.26 -8.29
CA ALA A 77 -1.39 -11.19 -8.87
C ALA A 77 -1.67 -11.39 -10.36
N GLN A 78 -0.74 -11.98 -11.13
CA GLN A 78 -0.96 -12.30 -12.54
C GLN A 78 -2.07 -13.32 -12.78
N LYS A 79 -2.39 -14.14 -11.77
CA LYS A 79 -3.43 -15.19 -11.84
C LYS A 79 -4.74 -14.75 -11.19
N HIS A 80 -4.71 -13.67 -10.42
CA HIS A 80 -5.88 -13.14 -9.74
C HIS A 80 -6.82 -12.47 -10.73
N LYS A 81 -8.13 -12.73 -10.62
CA LYS A 81 -9.12 -12.17 -11.54
C LYS A 81 -9.56 -10.76 -11.17
N GLY A 82 -9.46 -10.41 -9.89
CA GLY A 82 -9.75 -9.06 -9.43
C GLY A 82 -8.67 -8.06 -9.84
N LEU A 83 -9.03 -6.78 -9.87
CA LEU A 83 -8.05 -5.71 -10.04
C LEU A 83 -7.11 -5.67 -8.84
N PHE A 84 -5.81 -5.59 -9.11
CA PHE A 84 -4.80 -5.40 -8.08
C PHE A 84 -4.02 -4.11 -8.32
N TRP A 85 -3.94 -3.27 -7.29
CA TRP A 85 -3.24 -2.01 -7.32
C TRP A 85 -2.39 -1.83 -6.05
N VAL A 86 -1.19 -1.28 -6.20
CA VAL A 86 -0.35 -0.84 -5.06
C VAL A 86 -0.51 0.66 -4.92
N ALA A 87 -0.80 1.16 -3.72
CA ALA A 87 -1.03 2.56 -3.41
C ALA A 87 0.27 3.39 -3.53
N MET A 88 0.68 3.63 -4.78
CA MET A 88 1.84 4.44 -5.18
C MET A 88 1.34 5.85 -5.52
N GLU A 89 0.84 6.55 -4.51
CA GLU A 89 0.14 7.84 -4.64
C GLU A 89 0.98 8.93 -5.29
N TYR A 90 2.31 8.90 -5.13
CA TYR A 90 3.23 9.88 -5.73
C TYR A 90 3.20 9.86 -7.26
N ARG A 91 2.84 8.73 -7.89
CA ARG A 91 2.67 8.63 -9.35
C ARG A 91 1.55 9.53 -9.88
N TYR A 92 0.62 9.94 -9.02
CA TYR A 92 -0.53 10.77 -9.37
C TYR A 92 -0.41 12.21 -8.88
N MET A 93 0.70 12.56 -8.21
CA MET A 93 0.91 13.93 -7.77
C MET A 93 1.07 14.86 -8.99
N PRO A 94 0.28 15.93 -9.13
CA PRO A 94 0.37 16.84 -10.28
C PRO A 94 1.78 17.37 -10.57
N PRO A 95 2.61 17.73 -9.57
CA PRO A 95 3.99 18.14 -9.83
C PRO A 95 4.87 17.03 -10.42
N ALA A 96 4.72 15.79 -9.98
CA ALA A 96 5.48 14.65 -10.51
C ALA A 96 5.06 14.34 -11.95
N ALA A 97 3.75 14.30 -12.21
CA ALA A 97 3.21 14.09 -13.55
C ALA A 97 3.66 15.19 -14.53
N ALA A 98 3.59 16.46 -14.10
CA ALA A 98 4.03 17.60 -14.90
C ALA A 98 5.55 17.57 -15.19
N LEU A 99 6.37 17.22 -14.18
CA LEU A 99 7.81 17.05 -14.36
C LEU A 99 8.12 15.98 -15.42
N ILE A 100 7.49 14.81 -15.30
CA ILE A 100 7.68 13.68 -16.24
C ILE A 100 7.23 14.08 -17.65
N SER A 101 6.06 14.73 -17.80
CA SER A 101 5.56 15.20 -19.10
C SER A 101 6.56 16.12 -19.79
N ARG A 102 7.03 17.15 -19.09
CA ARG A 102 7.98 18.13 -19.65
C ARG A 102 9.32 17.52 -20.04
N VAL A 103 9.80 16.54 -19.28
CA VAL A 103 11.02 15.79 -19.63
C VAL A 103 10.80 15.02 -20.93
N HIS A 104 9.68 14.31 -21.09
CA HIS A 104 9.36 13.56 -22.31
C HIS A 104 9.11 14.47 -23.53
N GLU A 105 8.57 15.68 -23.32
CA GLU A 105 8.40 16.71 -24.35
C GLU A 105 9.72 17.35 -24.80
N GLY A 106 10.85 16.98 -24.18
CA GLY A 106 12.18 17.47 -24.56
C GLY A 106 12.55 18.82 -23.98
N ALA A 107 11.86 19.30 -22.94
CA ALA A 107 12.11 20.61 -22.32
C ALA A 107 13.54 20.80 -21.78
N ILE A 108 14.29 19.71 -21.59
CA ILE A 108 15.69 19.69 -21.11
C ILE A 108 16.67 19.09 -22.13
N GLY A 109 16.21 18.77 -23.35
CA GLY A 109 16.97 17.94 -24.29
C GLY A 109 17.10 16.49 -23.81
N THR A 110 18.25 15.85 -24.04
CA THR A 110 18.48 14.46 -23.61
C THR A 110 18.79 14.39 -22.11
N LEU A 111 17.91 13.75 -21.33
CA LEU A 111 18.18 13.45 -19.92
C LEU A 111 19.46 12.62 -19.78
N ARG A 112 20.45 13.12 -19.04
CA ARG A 112 21.71 12.40 -18.74
C ARG A 112 21.81 11.91 -17.31
N MET A 113 21.21 12.64 -16.36
CA MET A 113 21.27 12.32 -14.94
C MET A 113 20.00 12.82 -14.24
N LEU A 114 19.49 12.02 -13.31
CA LEU A 114 18.43 12.39 -12.38
C LEU A 114 18.93 12.12 -10.96
N ALA A 115 18.84 13.13 -10.08
CA ALA A 115 19.15 12.99 -8.67
C ALA A 115 17.87 13.26 -7.87
N ILE A 116 17.50 12.32 -7.00
CA ILE A 116 16.34 12.43 -6.12
C ILE A 116 16.86 12.45 -4.69
N ARG A 117 16.32 13.37 -3.88
CA ARG A 117 16.68 13.50 -2.47
C ARG A 117 15.43 13.69 -1.64
N GLU A 118 15.28 12.85 -0.63
CA GLU A 118 14.23 12.95 0.38
C GLU A 118 14.85 13.47 1.69
N HIS A 119 14.32 14.56 2.23
CA HIS A 119 14.66 15.08 3.55
C HIS A 119 13.50 14.85 4.51
N ARG A 120 13.80 14.44 5.74
CA ARG A 120 12.76 14.01 6.69
C ARG A 120 13.16 14.17 8.13
N PHE A 121 12.15 14.45 8.94
CA PHE A 121 12.21 14.42 10.39
C PHE A 121 12.18 12.97 10.92
N PRO A 122 12.51 12.73 12.21
CA PRO A 122 12.46 11.40 12.81
C PRO A 122 11.10 10.72 12.70
N PHE A 123 11.09 9.39 12.73
CA PHE A 123 9.86 8.61 12.68
C PHE A 123 8.93 8.96 13.85
N LEU A 124 7.67 9.24 13.53
CA LEU A 124 6.60 9.35 14.52
C LEU A 124 6.35 7.97 15.19
N LYS A 125 5.88 7.99 16.44
CA LYS A 125 5.44 6.77 17.14
C LYS A 125 4.22 6.20 16.41
N LYS A 126 4.31 4.93 16.00
CA LYS A 126 3.19 4.17 15.42
C LYS A 126 2.64 3.16 16.44
N VAL A 127 1.48 2.59 16.13
CA VAL A 127 0.85 1.52 16.93
C VAL A 127 1.84 0.39 17.15
N GLY A 128 2.17 0.08 18.40
CA GLY A 128 3.09 -0.99 18.77
C GLY A 128 4.52 -0.85 18.23
N ASP A 129 4.92 0.33 17.74
CA ASP A 129 6.26 0.62 17.22
C ASP A 129 6.79 -0.40 16.17
N TRP A 130 5.88 -1.06 15.42
CA TRP A 130 6.25 -2.11 14.48
C TRP A 130 7.23 -1.62 13.39
N ASN A 131 7.16 -0.34 13.03
CA ASN A 131 7.94 0.28 11.97
C ASN A 131 9.40 0.58 12.35
N ARG A 132 9.81 0.32 13.59
CA ARG A 132 11.20 0.56 14.04
C ARG A 132 12.18 -0.53 13.61
N PHE A 133 11.68 -1.66 13.13
CA PHE A 133 12.50 -2.81 12.78
C PHE A 133 12.53 -3.02 11.27
N ALA A 134 13.73 -3.10 10.68
CA ALA A 134 13.90 -3.30 9.25
C ALA A 134 13.20 -4.58 8.74
N ARG A 135 13.20 -5.67 9.52
CA ARG A 135 12.47 -6.90 9.20
C ARG A 135 10.96 -6.67 8.97
N ASN A 136 10.39 -5.66 9.62
CA ASN A 136 8.96 -5.35 9.55
C ASN A 136 8.63 -4.35 8.44
N THR A 137 9.63 -3.66 7.89
CA THR A 137 9.43 -2.54 6.95
C THR A 137 10.14 -2.71 5.61
N GLY A 138 11.13 -3.60 5.52
CA GLY A 138 12.11 -3.66 4.43
C GLY A 138 13.24 -2.63 4.58
N GLY A 139 13.28 -1.90 5.70
CA GLY A 139 14.25 -0.82 5.91
C GLY A 139 13.88 0.48 5.18
N THR A 140 14.73 1.50 5.32
CA THR A 140 14.44 2.86 4.82
C THR A 140 14.19 2.93 3.32
N MET A 141 14.98 2.19 2.53
CA MET A 141 14.86 2.19 1.07
C MET A 141 13.51 1.62 0.62
N VAL A 142 13.04 0.55 1.24
CA VAL A 142 11.78 -0.10 0.88
C VAL A 142 10.58 0.66 1.43
N GLU A 143 10.62 1.12 2.67
CA GLU A 143 9.48 1.79 3.31
C GLU A 143 9.22 3.20 2.76
N LYS A 144 10.28 3.91 2.35
CA LYS A 144 10.20 5.34 2.00
C LYS A 144 10.60 5.64 0.58
N CYS A 145 11.72 5.10 0.12
CA CYS A 145 12.19 5.36 -1.24
C CYS A 145 11.50 4.50 -2.29
N CYS A 146 10.42 3.78 -1.93
CA CYS A 146 9.65 3.01 -2.89
C CYS A 146 8.70 3.85 -3.74
N HIS A 147 8.37 5.08 -3.32
CA HIS A 147 7.57 6.03 -4.10
C HIS A 147 8.24 6.35 -5.44
#